data_AF-A0A383DQT4-F1
#
_entry.id   AF-A0A383DQT4-F1
#
_cell.length_a   1.000
_cell.length_b   1.000
_cell.length_c   1.000
_cell.angle_alpha   90.00
_cell.angle_beta   90.00
_cell.angle_gamma   90.00
#
_symmetry.space_group_name_H-M   'P 1'
#
loop_
_entity.id
_entity.type
_entity.pdbx_description
1 polymer ?
#
loop_
_entity_poly.entity_id
_entity_poly.type
_entity_poly.pdbx_seq_one_letter_code
_entity_poly.pdbx_strand_id
1 'polypeptide(L)'
;MLIFIVKRLLMMIMTMLVVSLILFLVMEINIESVAVKVLGQFSTELQRQLWLEANGYFQPAYIRYFEWLENILQGSFGYSVVYKVEVGVL
;
A
#
# COMPACT_ATOMS: atom_id res chain seq x y z
N MET A 1 1.33 -8.04 35.40
CA MET A 1 2.32 -8.31 34.34
C MET A 1 1.65 -8.50 32.98
N LEU A 2 0.75 -9.48 32.80
CA LEU A 2 0.11 -9.79 31.51
C LEU A 2 -0.74 -8.63 30.92
N ILE A 3 -1.53 -7.94 31.75
CA ILE A 3 -2.28 -6.73 31.35
C ILE A 3 -1.37 -5.61 30.85
N PHE A 4 -0.19 -5.43 31.45
CA PHE A 4 0.77 -4.42 31.00
C PHE A 4 1.37 -4.78 29.64
N ILE A 5 1.65 -6.06 29.40
CA ILE A 5 2.16 -6.56 28.11
C ILE A 5 1.10 -6.38 27.02
N VAL A 6 -0.14 -6.78 27.27
CA VAL A 6 -1.25 -6.63 26.31
C VAL A 6 -1.49 -5.16 26.00
N LYS A 7 -1.54 -4.29 27.01
CA LYS A 7 -1.71 -2.84 26.81
C LYS A 7 -0.58 -2.25 25.96
N ARG A 8 0.66 -2.69 26.18
CA ARG A 8 1.83 -2.23 25.42
C ARG A 8 1.77 -2.71 23.96
N LEU A 9 1.44 -3.97 23.72
CA LEU A 9 1.26 -4.51 22.36
C LEU A 9 0.15 -3.77 21.61
N LEU A 10 -0.99 -3.52 22.28
CA LEU A 10 -2.12 -2.83 21.68
C LEU A 10 -1.77 -1.37 21.34
N MET A 11 -1.02 -0.67 22.20
CA MET A 11 -0.49 0.66 21.88
C MET A 11 0.48 0.62 20.69
N MET A 12 1.39 -0.35 20.62
CA MET A 12 2.32 -0.48 19.49
C MET A 12 1.57 -0.72 18.17
N ILE A 13 0.61 -1.66 18.16
CA ILE A 13 -0.21 -1.94 16.98
C ILE A 13 -0.99 -0.69 16.56
N MET A 14 -1.62 0.01 17.51
CA MET A 14 -2.36 1.24 17.21
C MET A 14 -1.45 2.32 16.61
N THR A 15 -0.25 2.53 17.16
CA THR A 15 0.69 3.48 16.57
C THR A 15 1.12 3.10 15.16
N MET A 16 1.35 1.80 14.89
CA MET A 16 1.71 1.32 13.55
C MET A 16 0.55 1.51 12.56
N LEU A 17 -0.69 1.23 12.99
CA LEU A 17 -1.88 1.46 12.17
C LEU A 17 -2.03 2.94 11.82
N VAL A 18 -1.92 3.84 12.79
CA VAL A 18 -2.02 5.29 12.55
C VAL A 18 -0.93 5.77 11.58
N VAL A 19 0.32 5.35 11.78
CA VAL A 19 1.43 5.73 10.88
C VAL A 19 1.21 5.16 9.48
N SER A 20 0.78 3.90 9.35
CA SER A 20 0.50 3.27 8.05
C SER A 20 -0.63 3.99 7.30
N LEU A 21 -1.68 4.39 8.01
CA LEU A 21 -2.80 5.13 7.44
C LEU A 21 -2.34 6.50 6.91
N ILE A 22 -1.52 7.22 7.70
CA ILE A 22 -0.97 8.51 7.27
C ILE A 22 -0.11 8.35 6.02
N LEU A 23 0.79 7.36 5.99
CA LEU A 23 1.63 7.08 4.83
C LEU A 23 0.79 6.71 3.60
N PHE A 24 -0.26 5.91 3.79
CA PHE A 24 -1.19 5.53 2.72
C PHE A 24 -1.88 6.75 2.14
N LEU A 25 -2.40 7.65 2.98
CA LEU A 25 -3.04 8.89 2.55
C LEU A 25 -2.07 9.81 1.78
N VAL A 26 -0.82 9.91 2.23
CA VAL A 26 0.21 10.70 1.52
C VAL A 26 0.51 10.09 0.14
N MET A 27 0.56 8.76 0.03
CA MET A 27 0.78 8.07 -1.24
C MET A 27 -0.40 8.21 -2.20
N GLU A 28 -1.63 8.24 -1.68
CA GLU A 28 -2.85 8.41 -2.47
C GLU A 28 -2.89 9.76 -3.20
N ILE A 29 -2.22 10.79 -2.69
CA ILE A 29 -2.10 12.10 -3.35
C ILE A 29 -1.27 12.00 -4.65
N ASN A 30 -0.37 11.02 -4.75
CA ASN A 30 0.60 10.94 -5.85
C ASN A 30 0.56 9.58 -6.59
N ILE A 31 -0.65 9.09 -6.88
CA ILE A 31 -0.88 7.86 -7.63
C ILE A 31 -0.23 7.91 -9.03
N GLU A 32 -0.27 9.05 -9.71
CA GLU A 32 0.31 9.22 -11.04
C GLU A 32 1.82 8.93 -11.09
N SER A 33 2.57 9.24 -10.02
CA SER A 33 4.00 8.94 -9.97
C SER A 33 4.30 7.44 -10.06
N VAL A 34 3.37 6.58 -9.67
CA VAL A 34 3.52 5.13 -9.79
C VAL A 34 3.49 4.71 -11.26
N ALA A 35 2.53 5.24 -12.03
CA ALA A 35 2.44 4.99 -13.45
C ALA A 35 3.68 5.50 -14.20
N VAL A 36 4.20 6.68 -13.84
CA VAL A 36 5.44 7.24 -14.41
C VAL A 36 6.65 6.34 -14.15
N LYS A 37 6.76 5.78 -12.93
CA LYS A 37 7.85 4.88 -12.58
C LYS A 37 7.79 3.55 -13.35
N VAL A 38 6.60 3.05 -13.63
CA VAL A 38 6.40 1.75 -14.29
C VAL A 38 6.48 1.88 -15.81
N LEU A 39 5.83 2.89 -16.39
CA LEU A 39 5.77 3.10 -17.84
C LEU A 39 6.96 3.94 -18.37
N GLY A 40 7.73 4.55 -17.48
CA GLY A 40 8.84 5.42 -17.81
C GLY A 40 8.42 6.89 -17.96
N GLN A 41 9.42 7.77 -17.88
CA GLN A 41 9.24 9.23 -17.86
C GLN A 41 8.62 9.80 -19.15
N PHE A 42 8.75 9.08 -20.27
CA PHE A 42 8.22 9.48 -21.58
C PHE A 42 6.81 8.95 -21.88
N SER A 43 6.16 8.28 -20.92
CA SER A 43 4.78 7.81 -21.07
C SER A 43 3.81 8.98 -21.23
N THR A 44 2.82 8.84 -22.11
CA THR A 44 1.77 9.85 -22.28
C THR A 44 0.78 9.82 -21.12
N GLU A 45 0.13 10.94 -20.84
CA GLU A 45 -0.85 11.06 -19.76
C GLU A 45 -2.00 10.05 -19.90
N LEU A 46 -2.51 9.89 -21.13
CA LEU A 46 -3.54 8.90 -21.45
C LEU A 46 -3.08 7.47 -21.11
N GLN A 47 -1.84 7.13 -21.43
CA GLN A 47 -1.31 5.79 -21.17
C GLN A 47 -1.12 5.52 -19.67
N ARG A 48 -0.79 6.55 -18.89
CA ARG A 48 -0.73 6.46 -17.42
C ARG A 48 -2.11 6.24 -16.83
N GLN A 49 -3.11 7.02 -17.24
CA GLN A 49 -4.48 6.88 -16.74
C GLN A 49 -5.07 5.50 -17.03
N LEU A 50 -4.90 5.00 -18.27
CA LEU A 50 -5.36 3.66 -18.65
C LEU A 50 -4.66 2.57 -17.83
N TRP A 51 -3.35 2.73 -17.55
CA TRP A 51 -2.63 1.78 -16.72
C TRP A 51 -3.08 1.83 -15.26
N LEU A 52 -3.33 3.02 -14.69
CA LEU A 52 -3.86 3.18 -13.34
C LEU A 52 -5.23 2.53 -13.19
N GLU A 53 -6.10 2.71 -14.18
CA GLU A 53 -7.42 2.07 -14.21
C GLU A 53 -7.32 0.56 -14.27
N ALA A 54 -6.50 0.04 -15.18
CA ALA A 54 -6.29 -1.40 -15.34
C ALA A 54 -5.69 -2.07 -14.08
N ASN A 55 -4.95 -1.32 -13.25
CA ASN A 55 -4.33 -1.81 -12.02
C ASN A 55 -5.14 -1.48 -10.75
N GLY A 56 -6.37 -0.98 -10.90
CA GLY A 56 -7.29 -0.80 -9.76
C GLY A 56 -6.96 0.39 -8.85
N TYR A 57 -6.13 1.35 -9.30
CA TYR A 57 -5.80 2.54 -8.50
C TYR A 57 -6.98 3.49 -8.29
N PHE A 58 -8.04 3.38 -9.10
CA PHE A 58 -9.30 4.11 -8.91
C PHE A 58 -10.29 3.44 -7.96
N GLN A 59 -9.96 2.28 -7.39
CA GLN A 59 -10.78 1.71 -6.32
C GLN A 59 -10.75 2.60 -5.07
N PRO A 60 -11.83 2.63 -4.27
CA PRO A 60 -11.85 3.43 -3.05
C PRO A 60 -10.66 3.12 -2.13
N ALA A 61 -9.97 4.17 -1.69
CA ALA A 61 -8.75 4.09 -0.88
C ALA A 61 -8.87 3.15 0.34
N TYR A 62 -10.05 3.11 0.99
CA TYR A 62 -10.29 2.24 2.14
C TYR A 62 -10.25 0.76 1.77
N ILE A 63 -10.76 0.36 0.58
CA ILE A 63 -10.73 -1.03 0.11
C ILE A 63 -9.28 -1.47 -0.08
N ARG A 64 -8.51 -0.68 -0.82
CA ARG A 64 -7.08 -0.93 -1.07
C ARG A 64 -6.26 -1.00 0.22
N TYR A 65 -6.59 -0.17 1.22
CA TYR A 65 -5.92 -0.21 2.53
C TYR A 65 -6.23 -1.50 3.29
N PHE A 66 -7.50 -1.94 3.32
CA PHE A 66 -7.87 -3.18 4.00
C PHE A 66 -7.29 -4.42 3.32
N GLU A 67 -7.29 -4.48 1.99
CA GLU A 67 -6.63 -5.55 1.23
C GLU A 67 -5.12 -5.60 1.51
N TRP A 68 -4.45 -4.45 1.53
CA TRP A 68 -3.02 -4.37 1.89
C TRP A 68 -2.77 -4.82 3.33
N LEU A 69 -3.61 -4.37 4.27
CA LEU A 69 -3.49 -4.74 5.68
C LEU A 69 -3.71 -6.25 5.90
N GLU A 70 -4.70 -6.83 5.23
CA GLU A 70 -4.97 -8.27 5.27
C GLU A 70 -3.78 -9.08 4.73
N ASN A 71 -3.23 -8.68 3.58
CA ASN A 71 -2.04 -9.32 3.01
C ASN A 71 -0.84 -9.28 3.97
N ILE A 72 -0.60 -8.14 4.62
CA ILE A 72 0.48 -8.01 5.63
C ILE A 72 0.24 -8.93 6.83
N LEU A 73 -1.01 -9.03 7.29
CA LEU A 73 -1.37 -9.94 8.40
C LEU A 73 -1.17 -11.41 8.02
N GLN A 74 -1.34 -11.75 6.73
CA GLN A 74 -1.04 -13.08 6.19
C GLN A 74 0.46 -13.31 5.91
N GLY A 75 1.31 -12.31 6.15
CA GLY A 75 2.76 -12.40 5.92
C GLY A 75 3.20 -12.14 4.47
N SER A 76 2.29 -11.66 3.61
CA SER A 76 2.59 -11.22 2.26
C SER A 76 2.78 -9.70 2.25
N PHE A 77 4.00 -9.22 2.04
CA PHE A 77 4.26 -7.76 1.99
C PHE A 77 3.89 -7.14 0.62
N GLY A 78 3.19 -7.89 -0.24
CA GLY A 78 2.63 -7.43 -1.50
C GLY A 78 3.54 -7.66 -2.71
N TYR A 79 3.06 -7.20 -3.88
CA TYR A 79 3.78 -7.31 -5.16
C TYR A 79 4.53 -6.02 -5.48
N SER A 80 5.82 -6.15 -5.84
CA SER A 80 6.58 -5.02 -6.38
C SER A 80 6.09 -4.70 -7.79
N VAL A 81 5.44 -3.56 -7.97
CA VAL A 81 4.97 -3.09 -9.28
C VAL A 81 6.13 -2.81 -10.24
N VAL A 82 7.30 -2.44 -9.69
CA VAL A 82 8.51 -2.11 -10.48
C VAL A 82 9.25 -3.37 -10.93
N TYR A 83 9.43 -4.32 -10.03
CA TYR A 83 10.23 -5.52 -10.29
C TYR A 83 9.39 -6.75 -10.65
N LYS A 84 8.06 -6.67 -10.56
CA LYS A 84 7.10 -7.76 -10.78
C LYS A 84 7.42 -9.01 -9.97
N VAL A 85 7.97 -8.83 -8.78
CA VAL A 85 8.29 -9.91 -7.83
C VAL A 85 7.56 -9.69 -6.52
N GLU A 86 7.21 -10.79 -5.85
CA GLU A 86 6.68 -10.77 -4.49
C GLU A 86 7.73 -10.20 -3.54
N VAL A 87 7.34 -9.22 -2.74
CA VAL A 87 8.21 -8.68 -1.69
C VAL A 87 7.98 -9.53 -0.45
N GLY A 88 8.87 -10.47 -0.18
CA GLY A 88 8.87 -11.29 1.03
C GLY A 88 7.63 -12.18 1.18
N VAL A 89 7.74 -13.41 0.70
CA VAL A 89 6.90 -14.52 1.19
C VAL A 89 7.63 -15.12 2.39
N LEU A 90 6.97 -15.16 3.55
CA LEU A 90 7.44 -15.94 4.71
C LEU A 90 7.22 -17.44 4.50
#